data_AF-A0A4Q6AHM3-F1
#
_entry.id   AF-A0A4Q6AHM3-F1
#
_cell.length_a   1.000
_cell.length_b   1.000
_cell.length_c   1.000
_cell.angle_alpha   90.00
_cell.angle_beta   90.00
_cell.angle_gamma   90.00
#
_symmetry.space_group_name_H-M   'P 1'
#
loop_
_entity.id
_entity.type
_entity.pdbx_description
1 polymer ?
#
loop_
_entity_poly.entity_id
_entity_poly.type
_entity_poly.pdbx_seq_one_letter_code
_entity_poly.pdbx_strand_id
1 'polypeptide(L)' 'MLTLKVDGMSCNHCVETITKAIHTVDAEAGVQVDLGQGLVNVKSHAASESIKSAISDSGFDVVNAVTSAMH' A
#
# COMPACT_ATOMS: atom_id res chain seq x y z
N MET A 1 -9.01 5.08 -5.95
CA MET A 1 -8.16 5.18 -4.75
C MET A 1 -8.28 3.87 -3.99
N LEU A 2 -7.17 3.32 -3.54
CA LEU A 2 -7.08 2.05 -2.83
C LEU A 2 -6.70 2.33 -1.39
N THR A 3 -7.37 1.70 -0.43
CA THR A 3 -6.99 1.76 0.99
C THR A 3 -6.62 0.36 1.44
N LEU A 4 -5.40 0.24 1.95
CA LEU A 4 -4.79 -0.99 2.43
C LEU A 4 -4.57 -0.88 3.93
N LYS A 5 -4.99 -1.89 4.68
CA LYS A 5 -4.62 -2.01 6.09
C LYS A 5 -3.38 -2.87 6.17
N VAL A 6 -2.32 -2.33 6.77
CA VAL A 6 -1.05 -3.03 6.94
C VAL A 6 -0.77 -3.11 8.44
N ASP A 7 -0.56 -4.32 8.94
CA ASP A 7 -0.18 -4.55 10.33
C ASP A 7 1.35 -4.52 10.47
N GLY A 8 1.85 -4.07 11.61
CA GLY A 8 3.30 -3.96 11.86
C GLY A 8 3.99 -2.68 11.35
N MET A 9 3.26 -1.72 10.76
CA MET A 9 3.80 -0.38 10.46
C MET A 9 3.92 0.47 11.73
N SER A 10 4.95 0.20 12.55
CA SER A 10 5.18 0.97 13.78
C SER A 10 6.29 2.01 13.66
N CYS A 11 6.99 2.08 12.51
CA CYS A 11 8.17 2.92 12.30
C CYS A 11 8.12 3.66 10.96
N ASN A 12 8.62 4.90 10.92
CA ASN A 12 8.75 5.70 9.69
C ASN A 12 9.54 4.99 8.58
N HIS A 13 10.50 4.13 8.93
CA HIS A 13 11.26 3.36 7.95
C HIS A 13 10.38 2.38 7.14
N CYS A 14 9.36 1.77 7.77
CA CYS A 14 8.42 0.87 7.09
C CYS A 14 7.60 1.63 6.04
N VAL A 15 7.23 2.88 6.33
CA VAL A 15 6.48 3.75 5.43
C VAL A 15 7.26 4.02 4.15
N GLU A 16 8.54 4.36 4.27
CA GLU A 16 9.40 4.61 3.11
C GLU A 16 9.56 3.35 2.25
N THR A 17 9.78 2.19 2.87
CA THR A 17 9.93 0.92 2.14
C THR A 17 8.65 0.58 1.37
N ILE A 18 7.48 0.68 2.00
CA ILE A 18 6.18 0.45 1.35
C ILE A 18 5.97 1.45 0.21
N THR A 19 6.29 2.73 0.42
CA THR A 19 6.15 3.77 -0.61
C THR A 19 7.02 3.47 -1.83
N LYS A 20 8.29 3.07 -1.61
CA LYS A 20 9.21 2.68 -2.70
C LYS A 20 8.73 1.44 -3.45
N ALA A 21 8.20 0.45 -2.74
CA ALA A 21 7.66 -0.76 -3.36
C ALA A 21 6.48 -0.42 -4.28
N ILE A 22 5.58 0.45 -3.82
CA ILE A 22 4.46 0.96 -4.62
C ILE A 22 4.96 1.74 -5.84
N HIS A 23 5.94 2.63 -5.67
CA HIS A 23 6.55 3.38 -6.77
C HIS A 23 7.28 2.53 -7.79
N THR A 24 7.72 1.32 -7.41
CA THR A 24 8.31 0.36 -8.35
C THR A 24 7.26 -0.21 -9.30
N VAL A 25 6.01 -0.34 -8.84
CA VAL A 25 4.87 -0.76 -9.67
C VAL A 25 4.31 0.41 -10.48
N ASP A 26 4.14 1.55 -9.83
CA ASP A 26 3.55 2.76 -10.40
C ASP A 26 4.27 3.98 -9.81
N ALA A 27 5.22 4.53 -10.57
CA ALA A 27 6.05 5.66 -10.15
C ALA A 27 5.24 6.95 -9.93
N GLU A 28 4.05 7.06 -10.52
CA GLU A 28 3.15 8.19 -10.35
C GLU A 28 2.14 7.96 -9.22
N ALA A 29 2.22 6.82 -8.51
CA ALA A 29 1.30 6.51 -7.44
C ALA A 29 1.45 7.46 -6.25
N GLY A 30 0.33 8.03 -5.80
CA GLY A 30 0.26 8.80 -4.58
C GLY A 30 0.10 7.91 -3.36
N VAL A 31 1.10 7.83 -2.49
CA VAL A 31 1.05 7.03 -1.25
C VAL A 31 0.83 7.96 -0.06
N GLN A 32 -0.11 7.57 0.81
CA GLN A 32 -0.48 8.32 2.01
C GLN A 32 -0.65 7.33 3.15
N VAL A 33 0.18 7.43 4.19
CA VAL A 33 0.16 6.49 5.32
C VAL A 33 -0.36 7.17 6.57
N ASP A 34 -1.32 6.52 7.21
CA ASP A 34 -1.98 6.92 8.43
C ASP A 34 -1.58 5.96 9.56
N LEU A 35 -0.52 6.30 10.28
CA LEU A 35 0.01 5.46 11.38
C LEU A 35 -0.97 5.38 12.57
N GLY A 36 -1.81 6.41 12.77
CA GLY A 36 -2.81 6.43 13.83
C GLY A 36 -3.87 5.35 13.67
N GLN A 37 -4.21 5.00 12.42
CA GLN A 37 -5.20 3.98 12.09
C GLN A 37 -4.59 2.69 11.50
N GLY A 38 -3.29 2.72 11.15
CA GLY A 38 -2.61 1.64 10.42
C GLY A 38 -3.13 1.46 9.01
N LEU A 39 -3.41 2.57 8.31
CA LEU A 39 -3.98 2.57 6.95
C LEU A 39 -2.99 3.17 5.95
N VAL A 40 -2.93 2.59 4.75
CA VAL A 40 -2.15 3.05 3.60
C VAL A 40 -3.11 3.33 2.46
N ASN A 41 -3.27 4.61 2.13
CA ASN A 41 -4.02 5.04 0.96
C ASN A 41 -3.07 5.17 -0.23
N VAL A 42 -3.39 4.44 -1.29
CA VAL A 42 -2.65 4.42 -2.55
C VAL A 42 -3.55 4.95 -3.67
N LYS A 43 -3.12 6.01 -4.32
CA LYS A 43 -3.69 6.51 -5.57
C LYS A 43 -2.78 6.08 -6.72
N SER A 44 -3.04 4.89 -7.25
CA SER A 44 -2.40 4.36 -8.45
C SER A 44 -3.44 4.09 -9.53
N HIS A 45 -3.01 4.04 -10.79
CA HIS A 45 -3.81 3.43 -11.85
C HIS A 45 -3.62 1.91 -11.91
N ALA A 46 -2.56 1.40 -11.29
CA ALA A 46 -2.30 -0.02 -11.16
C ALA A 46 -3.39 -0.76 -10.37
N ALA A 47 -3.56 -2.04 -10.70
CA ALA A 47 -4.45 -2.94 -9.99
C ALA A 47 -4.00 -3.13 -8.54
N SER A 48 -4.97 -3.22 -7.64
CA SER A 48 -4.73 -3.43 -6.21
C SER A 48 -3.94 -4.70 -5.89
N GLU A 49 -4.05 -5.74 -6.71
CA GLU A 49 -3.28 -6.98 -6.57
C GLU A 49 -1.79 -6.75 -6.85
N SER A 50 -1.45 -5.98 -7.90
CA SER A 50 -0.07 -5.61 -8.19
C SER A 50 0.55 -4.81 -7.05
N ILE A 51 -0.21 -3.85 -6.51
CA ILE A 51 0.22 -3.06 -5.35
C ILE A 51 0.43 -3.94 -4.12
N LYS A 52 -0.53 -4.80 -3.79
CA LYS A 52 -0.42 -5.76 -2.68
C LYS A 52 0.79 -6.68 -2.84
N SER A 53 1.02 -7.19 -4.05
CA SER A 53 2.12 -8.09 -4.34
C SER A 53 3.47 -7.41 -4.11
N ALA A 54 3.63 -6.15 -4.50
CA ALA A 54 4.87 -5.41 -4.26
C ALA A 54 5.13 -5.14 -2.77
N ILE A 55 4.06 -4.87 -2.01
CA ILE A 55 4.15 -4.68 -0.55
C ILE A 55 4.53 -6.01 0.14
N SER A 56 3.91 -7.12 -0.29
CA SER A 56 4.23 -8.46 0.20
C SER A 56 5.66 -8.89 -0.13
N ASP A 57 6.15 -8.55 -1.33
CA ASP A 57 7.53 -8.80 -1.76
C ASP A 57 8.55 -8.03 -0.90
N SER A 58 8.14 -6.87 -0.40
CA SER A 58 8.93 -6.06 0.55
C SER A 58 8.90 -6.59 1.99
N GLY A 59 8.19 -7.71 2.24
CA GLY A 59 8.11 -8.35 3.55
C GLY A 59 7.00 -7.82 4.47
N PHE A 60 5.99 -7.12 3.93
CA PHE A 60 4.85 -6.62 4.71
C PHE A 60 3.56 -7.33 4.35
N ASP A 61 2.79 -7.73 5.36
CA ASP A 61 1.51 -8.41 5.15
C ASP A 61 0.35 -7.39 5.04
N VAL A 62 -0.37 -7.45 3.91
CA VAL A 62 -1.52 -6.59 3.68
C VAL A 62 -2.78 -7.30 4.15
N VAL A 63 -3.20 -6.99 5.37
CA VAL A 63 -4.31 -7.65 6.06
C VAL A 63 -5.64 -7.45 5.36
N ASN A 64 -5.86 -6.27 4.77
CA ASN A 64 -7.10 -6.01 4.05
C ASN A 64 -6.91 -4.95 2.96
N ALA A 65 -7.40 -5.25 1.76
CA ALA A 65 -7.48 -4.30 0.68
C ALA A 65 -8.94 -4.14 0.28
N VAL A 66 -9.54 -3.00 0.64
CA VAL A 66 -10.86 -2.65 0.12
C VAL A 66 -10.68 -2.15 -1.30
N THR A 67 -10.83 -3.08 -2.24
CA THR A 67 -10.81 -2.81 -3.66
C THR A 67 -12.26 -2.58 -4.07
N SER A 68 -12.62 -1.35 -4.41
CA SER A 68 -13.93 -1.08 -4.99
C SER A 68 -13.93 -1.60 -6.43
N ALA A 69 -14.06 -2.91 -6.59
CA ALA A 69 -14.30 -3.56 -7.86
C ALA A 69 -15.75 -3.25 -8.26
N MET A 70 -15.94 -2.38 -9.24
CA MET A 70 -17.22 -2.26 -9.95
C MET A 70 -17.24 -3.34 -11.04
N HIS A 71 -18.29 -4.17 -10.98
CA HIS A 71 -18.68 -5.24 -11.91
C HIS A 71 -18.73 -4.80 -13.37
#